data_AF-A0A0W0TU13-F1
#
_entry.id   AF-A0A0W0TU13-F1
#
_cell.length_a   1.000
_cell.length_b   1.000
_cell.length_c   1.000
_cell.angle_alpha   90.00
_cell.angle_beta   90.00
_cell.angle_gamma   90.00
#
_symmetry.space_group_name_H-M   'P 1'
#
loop_
_entity.id
_entity.type
_entity.pdbx_description
1 polymer ?
#
loop_
_entity_poly.entity_id
_entity_poly.type
_entity_poly.pdbx_seq_one_letter_code
_entity_poly.pdbx_strand_id
1 'polypeptide(L)'
;MQLDTHYLHAVSYFHSENEREQLQAYELFTQLANNKHYPWHEWAAYLSYRALTRAACQEFSSTMVKPEQTLRLNAALTGMQTLTDKAHDLAVKKAAKDYIRIIKGRLDPKGSLAERIGEINQKITRSNFSDVIFYTDLLDWNWMPAQDLHALGLAEKASQTADILFWVSHYLSTDKQRTFPIAYEQWLKSPDNQAWLLVALNNISEGSPSQQDTLLKAAKAVTVKQPGFFSIRSALIQALAVLKGKHPAAIRRRHALIDDTLAQLKAGEDFSTHIHFAKMGIPLADSIDNLLFYGFFIPSPQLLTLYPDETPTNHPYFSPLEFSQALNNIPLSMLSQLIDSKRLPQDARRELAASVWARAMLLQQQKVADGVALKAAQLNPAMKKYPLLSLTVKKPEERLKILVSALLYFPDLSPIIHLKNTWTPEARYNTVYYGIKPRKIINRNSQTYWCNHGEINRIIYDDKPTPLFSKDPWPNLLTALQQQQWHTEQETLQKLPNAAVWLADKATELAKKYPHDQENAELLALAINVTRVLACYEPNDPASQRAYATLKRLYPESEGAKRTTYYY
;
A
#
# COMPACT_ATOMS: atom_id res chain seq x y z
N MET A 1 -0.06 -16.70 34.81
CA MET A 1 0.47 -15.50 34.15
C MET A 1 -0.69 -14.52 34.04
N GLN A 2 -0.80 -13.56 34.97
CA GLN A 2 -1.78 -12.47 34.79
C GLN A 2 -1.35 -11.67 33.56
N LEU A 3 -2.28 -11.44 32.63
CA LEU A 3 -2.05 -10.55 31.49
C LEU A 3 -1.70 -9.17 32.04
N ASP A 4 -0.53 -8.66 31.70
CA ASP A 4 -0.12 -7.30 32.05
C ASP A 4 -0.87 -6.32 31.15
N THR A 5 -2.01 -5.84 31.63
CA THR A 5 -2.89 -4.92 30.91
C THR A 5 -2.17 -3.62 30.49
N HIS A 6 -1.18 -3.16 31.26
CA HIS A 6 -0.42 -1.94 30.92
C HIS A 6 0.50 -2.19 29.72
N TYR A 7 1.18 -3.34 29.70
CA TYR A 7 1.96 -3.74 28.53
C TYR A 7 1.09 -3.91 27.30
N LEU A 8 -0.08 -4.55 27.42
CA LEU A 8 -0.99 -4.75 26.29
C LEU A 8 -1.50 -3.43 25.71
N HIS A 9 -1.88 -2.47 26.55
CA HIS A 9 -2.27 -1.14 26.08
C HIS A 9 -1.10 -0.40 25.43
N ALA A 10 0.11 -0.47 26.01
CA ALA A 10 1.31 0.15 25.46
C ALA A 10 1.64 -0.40 24.06
N VAL A 11 1.56 -1.72 23.87
CA VAL A 11 1.78 -2.38 22.57
C VAL A 11 0.71 -1.99 21.55
N SER A 12 -0.57 -1.96 21.97
CA SER A 12 -1.67 -1.55 21.10
C SER A 12 -1.47 -0.14 20.54
N TYR A 13 -1.11 0.80 21.42
CA TYR A 13 -0.79 2.17 21.03
C TYR A 13 0.51 2.28 20.23
N PHE A 14 1.50 1.43 20.49
CA PHE A 14 2.78 1.45 19.78
C PHE A 14 2.66 1.09 18.30
N HIS A 15 1.85 0.08 18.00
CA HIS A 15 1.53 -0.33 16.64
C HIS A 15 0.43 0.53 15.99
N SER A 16 -0.04 1.58 16.68
CA SER A 16 -0.76 2.67 16.04
C SER A 16 0.13 3.46 15.09
N GLU A 17 -0.46 4.04 14.06
CA GLU A 17 0.14 5.05 13.20
C GLU A 17 -0.64 6.38 13.37
N ASN A 18 -0.95 6.71 14.63
CA ASN A 18 -1.40 8.01 15.11
C ASN A 18 -0.36 8.55 16.10
N GLU A 19 0.08 9.80 15.90
CA GLU A 19 1.09 10.43 16.76
C GLU A 19 0.68 10.43 18.24
N ARG A 20 -0.57 10.80 18.55
CA ARG A 20 -1.07 10.88 19.93
C ARG A 20 -1.06 9.52 20.60
N GLU A 21 -1.47 8.47 19.90
CA GLU A 21 -1.44 7.12 20.44
C GLU A 21 0.01 6.65 20.63
N GLN A 22 0.93 6.94 19.72
CA GLN A 22 2.35 6.61 19.92
C GLN A 22 2.97 7.36 21.12
N LEU A 23 2.53 8.59 21.40
CA LEU A 23 2.90 9.29 22.64
C LEU A 23 2.31 8.60 23.89
N GLN A 24 1.09 8.08 23.82
CA GLN A 24 0.53 7.25 24.91
C GLN A 24 1.31 5.95 25.11
N ALA A 25 1.78 5.32 24.02
CA ALA A 25 2.66 4.16 24.11
C ALA A 25 3.98 4.51 24.79
N TYR A 26 4.59 5.65 24.45
CA TYR A 26 5.79 6.16 25.11
C TYR A 26 5.58 6.32 26.62
N GLU A 27 4.46 6.91 27.05
CA GLU A 27 4.14 7.11 28.46
C GLU A 27 4.00 5.78 29.21
N LEU A 28 3.21 4.85 28.67
CA LEU A 28 2.96 3.54 29.31
C LEU A 28 4.24 2.69 29.38
N PHE A 29 5.02 2.64 28.29
CA PHE A 29 6.31 1.93 28.32
C PHE A 29 7.32 2.58 29.27
N THR A 30 7.28 3.91 29.43
CA THR A 30 8.14 4.60 30.41
C THR A 30 7.76 4.22 31.85
N GLN A 31 6.47 4.06 32.15
CA GLN A 31 6.04 3.57 33.46
C GLN A 31 6.54 2.14 33.74
N LEU A 32 6.42 1.24 32.75
CA LEU A 32 6.95 -0.12 32.84
C LEU A 32 8.48 -0.14 32.97
N ALA A 33 9.18 0.76 32.28
CA ALA A 33 10.63 0.92 32.35
C ALA A 33 11.12 1.37 33.73
N ASN A 34 10.34 2.23 34.41
CA ASN A 34 10.65 2.72 35.75
C ASN A 34 10.37 1.68 36.84
N ASN A 35 9.53 0.68 36.56
CA ASN A 35 9.29 -0.43 37.47
C ASN A 35 10.44 -1.45 37.41
N LYS A 36 11.44 -1.30 38.28
CA LYS A 36 12.59 -2.24 38.37
C LYS A 36 12.20 -3.69 38.70
N HIS A 37 10.99 -3.92 39.22
CA HIS A 37 10.47 -5.26 39.47
C HIS A 37 9.78 -5.87 38.25
N TYR A 38 9.56 -5.09 37.19
CA TYR A 38 9.05 -5.60 35.93
C TYR A 38 10.18 -6.33 35.18
N PRO A 39 10.06 -7.64 34.89
CA PRO A 39 11.15 -8.42 34.30
C PRO A 39 11.67 -7.89 32.96
N TRP A 40 10.83 -7.13 32.24
CA TRP A 40 11.13 -6.58 30.92
C TRP A 40 11.35 -5.06 30.94
N HIS A 41 11.69 -4.47 32.09
CA HIS A 41 11.78 -3.01 32.24
C HIS A 41 12.81 -2.38 31.26
N GLU A 42 13.91 -3.06 30.94
CA GLU A 42 14.88 -2.56 29.94
C GLU A 42 14.33 -2.62 28.51
N TRP A 43 13.57 -3.66 28.16
CA TRP A 43 12.85 -3.73 26.89
C TRP A 43 11.72 -2.69 26.80
N ALA A 44 11.03 -2.42 27.90
CA ALA A 44 10.05 -1.34 27.97
C ALA A 44 10.71 0.03 27.74
N ALA A 45 11.89 0.27 28.31
CA ALA A 45 12.65 1.50 28.04
C ALA A 45 13.03 1.62 26.56
N TYR A 46 13.48 0.53 25.94
CA TYR A 46 13.76 0.51 24.51
C TYR A 46 12.50 0.81 23.68
N LEU A 47 11.37 0.17 24.00
CA LEU A 47 10.11 0.37 23.30
C LEU A 47 9.56 1.78 23.47
N SER A 48 9.76 2.43 24.63
CA SER A 48 9.35 3.82 24.80
C SER A 48 10.07 4.76 23.82
N TYR A 49 11.40 4.67 23.71
CA TYR A 49 12.15 5.52 22.77
C TYR A 49 11.86 5.19 21.30
N ARG A 50 11.54 3.94 20.97
CA ARG A 50 11.00 3.59 19.65
C ARG A 50 9.63 4.23 19.41
N ALA A 51 8.74 4.25 20.40
CA ALA A 51 7.43 4.89 20.29
C ALA A 51 7.58 6.39 20.02
N LEU A 52 8.51 7.04 20.74
CA LEU A 52 8.82 8.45 20.58
C LEU A 52 9.41 8.78 19.19
N THR A 53 10.28 7.90 18.68
CA THR A 53 10.82 7.99 17.31
C THR A 53 9.69 7.84 16.28
N ARG A 54 8.80 6.86 16.46
CA ARG A 54 7.64 6.65 15.58
C ARG A 54 6.72 7.87 15.59
N ALA A 55 6.44 8.44 16.76
CA ALA A 55 5.61 9.64 16.92
C ALA A 55 6.20 10.84 16.17
N ALA A 56 7.53 11.00 16.21
CA ALA A 56 8.20 12.02 15.41
C ALA A 56 8.09 11.77 13.90
N CYS A 57 7.93 10.52 13.47
CA CYS A 57 8.00 10.11 12.07
C CYS A 57 6.67 10.00 11.32
N GLN A 58 5.52 10.23 11.96
CA GLN A 58 4.20 10.04 11.34
C GLN A 58 3.82 11.05 10.25
N GLU A 59 4.43 12.24 10.25
CA GLU A 59 4.13 13.36 9.35
C GLU A 59 5.37 13.82 8.54
N PHE A 60 6.21 12.90 8.07
CA PHE A 60 7.34 13.25 7.18
C PHE A 60 6.90 13.59 5.74
N SER A 61 5.62 13.90 5.51
CA SER A 61 5.12 14.35 4.19
C SER A 61 5.30 15.86 3.96
N SER A 62 5.78 16.62 4.95
CA SER A 62 6.10 18.05 4.78
C SER A 62 7.62 18.27 4.72
N THR A 63 8.09 19.12 3.81
CA THR A 63 9.53 19.37 3.50
C THR A 63 10.31 20.10 4.61
N MET A 64 9.76 20.21 5.82
CA MET A 64 10.42 20.71 7.01
C MET A 64 10.07 19.82 8.21
N VAL A 65 11.09 19.34 8.92
CA VAL A 65 10.92 18.70 10.23
C VAL A 65 10.43 19.76 11.22
N LYS A 66 9.26 19.56 11.83
CA LYS A 66 8.74 20.48 12.84
C LYS A 66 9.64 20.47 14.09
N PRO A 67 9.81 21.59 14.81
CA PRO A 67 10.65 21.64 16.01
C PRO A 67 10.33 20.56 17.05
N GLU A 68 9.04 20.23 17.21
CA GLU A 68 8.56 19.16 18.08
C GLU A 68 9.04 17.76 17.67
N GLN A 69 9.15 17.48 16.37
CA GLN A 69 9.67 16.21 15.86
C GLN A 69 11.17 16.09 16.17
N THR A 70 11.95 17.15 15.95
CA THR A 70 13.37 17.21 16.31
C THR A 70 13.59 17.01 17.81
N LEU A 71 12.77 17.65 18.66
CA LEU A 71 12.83 17.47 20.11
C LEU A 71 12.59 16.02 20.51
N ARG A 72 11.57 15.37 19.93
CA ARG A 72 11.25 13.95 20.18
C ARG A 72 12.38 13.01 19.73
N LEU A 73 12.93 13.24 18.55
CA LEU A 73 14.05 12.45 18.03
C LEU A 73 15.31 12.62 18.90
N ASN A 74 15.63 13.84 19.36
CA ASN A 74 16.75 14.08 20.27
C ASN A 74 16.55 13.42 21.64
N ALA A 75 15.34 13.45 22.18
CA ALA A 75 14.98 12.76 23.41
C ALA A 75 15.11 11.23 23.25
N ALA A 76 14.63 10.68 22.13
CA ALA A 76 14.78 9.26 21.81
C ALA A 76 16.27 8.87 21.64
N LEU A 77 17.07 9.71 20.97
CA LEU A 77 18.50 9.49 20.78
C LEU A 77 19.23 9.43 22.13
N THR A 78 19.02 10.41 23.00
CA THR A 78 19.61 10.46 24.35
C THR A 78 19.20 9.25 25.19
N GLY A 79 17.93 8.86 25.08
CA GLY A 79 17.39 7.68 25.74
C GLY A 79 18.05 6.38 25.27
N MET A 80 18.16 6.18 23.96
CA MET A 80 18.81 5.00 23.38
C MET A 80 20.31 4.94 23.69
N GLN A 81 21.00 6.08 23.73
CA GLN A 81 22.40 6.16 24.17
C GLN A 81 22.52 5.72 25.63
N THR A 82 21.66 6.24 26.51
CA THR A 82 21.63 5.85 27.92
C THR A 82 21.38 4.35 28.10
N LEU A 83 20.48 3.75 27.32
CA LEU A 83 20.25 2.30 27.34
C LEU A 83 21.45 1.51 26.85
N THR A 84 22.10 1.97 25.79
CA THR A 84 23.31 1.33 25.26
C THR A 84 24.40 1.25 26.34
N ASP A 85 24.54 2.30 27.16
CA ASP A 85 25.53 2.35 28.23
C ASP A 85 25.11 1.53 29.46
N LYS A 86 23.87 1.72 29.93
CA LYS A 86 23.44 1.30 31.27
C LYS A 86 22.64 0.00 31.34
N ALA A 87 22.07 -0.49 30.23
CA ALA A 87 21.28 -1.72 30.27
C ALA A 87 22.12 -2.94 30.65
N HIS A 88 21.55 -3.89 31.36
CA HIS A 88 22.21 -5.15 31.75
C HIS A 88 21.96 -6.22 30.69
N ASP A 89 20.79 -6.22 30.06
CA ASP A 89 20.46 -7.10 28.95
C ASP A 89 21.27 -6.72 27.70
N LEU A 90 22.19 -7.61 27.31
CA LEU A 90 23.05 -7.43 26.13
C LEU A 90 22.25 -7.34 24.82
N ALA A 91 21.09 -7.99 24.75
CA ALA A 91 20.21 -7.89 23.59
C ALA A 91 19.58 -6.49 23.49
N VAL A 92 19.16 -5.91 24.62
CA VAL A 92 18.67 -4.51 24.67
C VAL A 92 19.80 -3.55 24.31
N LYS A 93 21.00 -3.72 24.86
CA LYS A 93 22.18 -2.89 24.51
C LYS A 93 22.45 -2.89 23.01
N LYS A 94 22.48 -4.08 22.40
CA LYS A 94 22.69 -4.23 20.96
C LYS A 94 21.56 -3.59 20.16
N ALA A 95 20.31 -3.84 20.53
CA ALA A 95 19.14 -3.29 19.84
C ALA A 95 19.10 -1.75 19.91
N ALA A 96 19.37 -1.17 21.09
CA ALA A 96 19.46 0.27 21.28
C ALA A 96 20.59 0.88 20.42
N LYS A 97 21.78 0.28 20.44
CA LYS A 97 22.90 0.69 19.59
C LYS A 97 22.56 0.65 18.10
N ASP A 98 21.90 -0.42 17.65
CA ASP A 98 21.47 -0.57 16.27
C ASP A 98 20.44 0.50 15.90
N TYR A 99 19.49 0.80 16.79
CA TYR A 99 18.40 1.75 16.56
C TYR A 99 18.84 3.23 16.60
N ILE A 100 19.89 3.58 17.34
CA ILE A 100 20.50 4.93 17.33
C ILE A 100 20.79 5.39 15.89
N ARG A 101 21.22 4.47 15.02
CA ARG A 101 21.53 4.77 13.61
C ARG A 101 20.32 5.23 12.82
N ILE A 102 19.14 4.69 13.13
CA ILE A 102 17.87 5.09 12.51
C ILE A 102 17.51 6.50 12.97
N ILE A 103 17.63 6.79 14.26
CA ILE A 103 17.32 8.11 14.82
C ILE A 103 18.27 9.18 14.29
N LYS A 104 19.59 8.92 14.30
CA LYS A 104 20.60 9.79 13.68
C LYS A 104 20.29 10.03 12.20
N GLY A 105 19.94 8.98 11.47
CA GLY A 105 19.54 9.06 10.06
C GLY A 105 18.36 9.98 9.78
N ARG A 106 17.45 10.16 10.75
CA ARG A 106 16.30 11.07 10.64
C ARG A 106 16.64 12.50 11.09
N LEU A 107 17.50 12.66 12.09
CA LEU A 107 17.96 13.95 12.61
C LEU A 107 18.93 14.66 11.67
N ASP A 108 19.86 13.89 11.11
CA ASP A 108 20.89 14.37 10.19
C ASP A 108 21.18 13.29 9.14
N PRO A 109 20.30 13.15 8.13
CA PRO A 109 20.50 12.20 7.05
C PRO A 109 21.85 12.42 6.33
N LYS A 110 22.29 13.69 6.20
CA LYS A 110 23.53 14.08 5.53
C LYS A 110 24.76 13.61 6.30
N GLY A 111 24.88 13.98 7.58
CA GLY A 111 25.99 13.55 8.43
C GLY A 111 25.99 12.05 8.68
N SER A 112 24.82 11.41 8.77
CA SER A 112 24.71 9.95 8.90
C SER A 112 25.18 9.22 7.64
N LEU A 113 24.83 9.72 6.46
CA LEU A 113 25.35 9.19 5.19
C LEU A 113 26.87 9.39 5.12
N ALA A 114 27.38 10.57 5.48
CA ALA A 114 28.82 10.86 5.54
C ALA A 114 29.56 9.92 6.51
N GLU A 115 29.05 9.71 7.73
CA GLU A 115 29.57 8.75 8.73
C GLU A 115 29.59 7.35 8.13
N ARG A 116 28.49 6.91 7.51
CA ARG A 116 28.38 5.56 6.93
C ARG A 116 29.33 5.34 5.76
N ILE A 117 29.49 6.35 4.89
CA ILE A 117 30.46 6.29 3.80
C ILE A 117 31.89 6.22 4.35
N GLY A 118 32.19 6.98 5.41
CA GLY A 118 33.47 6.91 6.12
C GLY A 118 33.76 5.55 6.74
N GLU A 119 32.75 4.81 7.18
CA GLU A 119 32.89 3.42 7.67
C GLU A 119 33.15 2.40 6.55
N ILE A 120 32.74 2.69 5.30
CA ILE A 120 32.79 1.73 4.19
C ILE A 120 34.20 1.59 3.56
N ASN A 121 35.03 2.64 3.61
CA ASN A 121 36.52 2.73 3.61
C ASN A 121 37.45 1.74 2.84
N GLN A 122 36.93 0.73 2.13
CA GLN A 122 37.65 -0.29 1.32
C GLN A 122 36.78 -0.84 0.19
N LYS A 123 35.51 -1.25 0.47
CA LYS A 123 34.58 -1.77 -0.56
C LYS A 123 33.13 -1.84 -0.06
N ILE A 124 32.16 -1.56 -0.94
CA ILE A 124 30.73 -1.76 -0.65
C ILE A 124 30.42 -3.27 -0.63
N THR A 125 30.00 -3.77 0.53
CA THR A 125 29.50 -5.14 0.70
C THR A 125 28.00 -5.22 0.41
N ARG A 126 27.45 -6.44 0.29
CA ARG A 126 26.00 -6.65 0.14
C ARG A 126 25.19 -6.01 1.29
N SER A 127 25.70 -6.04 2.53
CA SER A 127 25.02 -5.45 3.69
C SER A 127 25.03 -3.92 3.67
N ASN A 128 26.12 -3.32 3.20
CA ASN A 128 26.29 -1.87 3.25
C ASN A 128 25.67 -1.16 2.03
N PHE A 129 25.48 -1.88 0.91
CA PHE A 129 24.82 -1.33 -0.28
C PHE A 129 23.38 -0.89 0.03
N SER A 130 22.61 -1.73 0.74
CA SER A 130 21.24 -1.42 1.13
C SER A 130 21.14 -0.24 2.10
N ASP A 131 22.08 -0.12 3.04
CA ASP A 131 22.14 1.03 3.96
C ASP A 131 22.38 2.33 3.20
N VAL A 132 23.31 2.34 2.25
CA VAL A 132 23.57 3.52 1.42
C VAL A 132 22.32 3.92 0.64
N ILE A 133 21.61 2.96 0.03
CA ILE A 133 20.34 3.24 -0.67
C ILE A 133 19.26 3.76 0.29
N PHE A 134 19.12 3.18 1.48
CA PHE A 134 18.16 3.65 2.49
C PHE A 134 18.40 5.11 2.87
N TYR A 135 19.65 5.50 3.12
CA TYR A 135 19.97 6.90 3.43
C TYR A 135 19.78 7.82 2.23
N THR A 136 20.00 7.35 1.00
CA THR A 136 19.72 8.14 -0.20
C THR A 136 18.23 8.36 -0.42
N ASP A 137 17.38 7.39 -0.10
CA ASP A 137 15.92 7.52 -0.22
C ASP A 137 15.32 8.48 0.83
N LEU A 138 16.01 8.68 1.96
CA LEU A 138 15.62 9.66 2.99
C LEU A 138 15.97 11.11 2.61
N LEU A 139 16.75 11.34 1.56
CA LEU A 139 17.14 12.68 1.11
C LEU A 139 16.16 13.18 0.04
N ASP A 140 15.42 14.26 0.33
CA ASP A 140 14.67 14.98 -0.71
C ASP A 140 15.62 15.78 -1.61
N TRP A 141 15.58 15.49 -2.91
CA TRP A 141 16.37 16.16 -3.94
C TRP A 141 15.59 17.19 -4.76
N ASN A 142 14.37 17.55 -4.35
CA ASN A 142 13.76 18.79 -4.83
C ASN A 142 14.47 20.06 -4.32
N TRP A 143 15.40 19.96 -3.35
CA TRP A 143 15.98 21.13 -2.69
C TRP A 143 17.51 21.11 -2.49
N MET A 144 18.26 20.19 -3.08
CA MET A 144 19.73 20.22 -3.01
C MET A 144 20.36 20.64 -4.35
N PRO A 145 21.01 21.80 -4.43
CA PRO A 145 21.98 22.06 -5.50
C PRO A 145 23.12 21.05 -5.39
N ALA A 146 23.59 20.50 -6.52
CA ALA A 146 24.73 19.58 -6.58
C ALA A 146 26.03 20.11 -5.90
N GLN A 147 26.06 21.42 -5.61
CA GLN A 147 27.14 22.14 -4.95
C GLN A 147 27.27 21.77 -3.46
N ASP A 148 26.19 21.36 -2.79
CA ASP A 148 26.18 21.05 -1.36
C ASP A 148 26.81 19.68 -1.01
N LEU A 149 26.96 18.77 -1.98
CA LEU A 149 27.67 17.51 -1.77
C LEU A 149 29.19 17.70 -1.73
N HIS A 150 29.72 18.72 -2.42
CA HIS A 150 31.11 19.16 -2.25
C HIS A 150 31.34 19.80 -0.87
N ALA A 151 30.30 20.40 -0.27
CA ALA A 151 30.36 21.06 1.03
C ALA A 151 30.34 20.09 2.24
N LEU A 152 30.13 18.78 2.03
CA LEU A 152 30.21 17.77 3.11
C LEU A 152 31.63 17.56 3.66
N GLY A 153 32.64 18.32 3.21
CA GLY A 153 33.96 18.38 3.85
C GLY A 153 34.80 17.11 3.74
N LEU A 154 34.36 16.11 2.97
CA LEU A 154 35.04 14.81 2.84
C LEU A 154 36.14 14.79 1.75
N ALA A 155 36.47 15.95 1.17
CA ALA A 155 37.42 16.08 0.06
C ALA A 155 38.87 15.72 0.42
N GLU A 156 39.25 15.66 1.70
CA GLU A 156 40.64 15.45 2.11
C GLU A 156 40.97 14.03 2.65
N LYS A 157 39.99 13.12 2.78
CA LYS A 157 40.27 11.73 3.19
C LYS A 157 39.84 10.69 2.14
N ALA A 158 40.83 10.32 1.34
CA ALA A 158 41.00 9.09 0.55
C ALA A 158 40.02 8.88 -0.63
N SER A 159 40.62 8.56 -1.79
CA SER A 159 40.00 8.40 -3.12
C SER A 159 38.74 7.53 -3.21
N GLN A 160 38.45 6.68 -2.21
CA GLN A 160 37.29 5.80 -2.18
C GLN A 160 36.05 6.41 -1.51
N THR A 161 36.21 7.21 -0.44
CA THR A 161 35.12 8.00 0.16
C THR A 161 34.57 8.99 -0.86
N ALA A 162 35.49 9.60 -1.64
CA ALA A 162 35.17 10.45 -2.77
C ALA A 162 34.37 9.69 -3.84
N ASP A 163 34.77 8.47 -4.20
CA ASP A 163 34.04 7.66 -5.21
C ASP A 163 32.62 7.30 -4.77
N ILE A 164 32.41 6.97 -3.48
CA ILE A 164 31.08 6.64 -2.97
C ILE A 164 30.14 7.86 -3.00
N LEU A 165 30.60 9.01 -2.49
CA LEU A 165 29.84 10.26 -2.60
C LEU A 165 29.61 10.67 -4.05
N PHE A 166 30.58 10.41 -4.91
CA PHE A 166 30.52 10.76 -6.31
C PHE A 166 29.47 9.94 -7.06
N TRP A 167 29.37 8.63 -6.85
CA TRP A 167 28.28 7.89 -7.50
C TRP A 167 26.93 8.17 -6.86
N VAL A 168 26.85 8.37 -5.53
CA VAL A 168 25.60 8.73 -4.85
C VAL A 168 25.04 10.06 -5.39
N SER A 169 25.90 11.06 -5.60
CA SER A 169 25.49 12.35 -6.18
C SER A 169 24.88 12.19 -7.57
N HIS A 170 25.43 11.27 -8.37
CA HIS A 170 24.96 10.97 -9.72
C HIS A 170 23.73 10.06 -9.72
N TYR A 171 23.59 9.16 -8.75
CA TYR A 171 22.38 8.34 -8.57
C TYR A 171 21.16 9.22 -8.28
N LEU A 172 21.36 10.29 -7.49
CA LEU A 172 20.32 11.22 -7.07
C LEU A 172 20.08 12.39 -8.05
N SER A 173 20.98 12.59 -9.01
CA SER A 173 20.89 13.68 -9.98
C SER A 173 19.69 13.51 -10.92
N THR A 174 18.96 14.60 -11.15
CA THR A 174 17.90 14.67 -12.16
C THR A 174 18.42 15.02 -13.57
N ASP A 175 19.67 15.49 -13.68
CA ASP A 175 20.33 15.83 -14.94
C ASP A 175 20.91 14.56 -15.59
N LYS A 176 20.06 13.84 -16.33
CA LYS A 176 20.42 12.57 -16.97
C LYS A 176 21.53 12.73 -18.02
N GLN A 177 21.51 13.83 -18.78
CA GLN A 177 22.45 14.11 -19.87
C GLN A 177 23.87 14.27 -19.36
N ARG A 178 24.04 14.96 -18.22
CA ARG A 178 25.33 15.04 -17.54
C ARG A 178 25.70 13.73 -16.84
N THR A 179 24.71 13.07 -16.25
CA THR A 179 24.93 11.91 -15.37
C THR A 179 25.40 10.67 -16.11
N PHE A 180 24.77 10.34 -17.23
CA PHE A 180 25.08 9.12 -17.99
C PHE A 180 26.54 9.02 -18.43
N PRO A 181 27.15 10.00 -19.13
CA PRO A 181 28.52 9.86 -19.63
C PRO A 181 29.52 9.66 -18.50
N ILE A 182 29.34 10.36 -17.37
CA ILE A 182 30.19 10.22 -16.19
C ILE A 182 30.05 8.81 -15.60
N ALA A 183 28.82 8.36 -15.37
CA ALA A 183 28.57 7.04 -14.79
C ALA A 183 29.10 5.90 -15.67
N TYR A 184 28.92 6.01 -16.99
CA TYR A 184 29.43 5.04 -17.95
C TYR A 184 30.96 4.99 -17.94
N GLU A 185 31.64 6.14 -17.96
CA GLU A 185 33.10 6.20 -17.92
C GLU A 185 33.67 5.65 -16.61
N GLN A 186 33.06 5.99 -15.47
CA GLN A 186 33.49 5.49 -14.16
C GLN A 186 33.30 3.98 -14.05
N TRP A 187 32.19 3.44 -14.57
CA TRP A 187 31.98 2.00 -14.63
C TRP A 187 33.01 1.30 -15.53
N LEU A 188 33.37 1.87 -16.69
CA LEU A 188 34.41 1.30 -17.55
C LEU A 188 35.79 1.25 -16.88
N LYS A 189 36.11 2.27 -16.08
CA LYS A 189 37.36 2.32 -15.29
C LYS A 189 37.39 1.28 -14.17
N SER A 190 36.23 1.00 -13.56
CA SER A 190 36.08 0.08 -12.44
C SER A 190 34.85 -0.84 -12.62
N PRO A 191 34.90 -1.86 -13.51
CA PRO A 191 33.73 -2.69 -13.80
C PRO A 191 33.19 -3.48 -12.60
N ASP A 192 34.03 -3.70 -11.58
CA ASP A 192 33.67 -4.34 -10.32
C ASP A 192 32.86 -3.43 -9.39
N ASN A 193 32.88 -2.10 -9.61
CA ASN A 193 32.04 -1.17 -8.87
C ASN A 193 30.64 -1.13 -9.48
N GLN A 194 29.78 -1.99 -8.95
CA GLN A 194 28.42 -2.15 -9.42
C GLN A 194 27.53 -0.93 -9.19
N ALA A 195 27.93 0.01 -8.33
CA ALA A 195 27.17 1.23 -8.09
C ALA A 195 27.17 2.12 -9.34
N TRP A 196 28.32 2.26 -10.02
CA TRP A 196 28.38 2.99 -11.29
C TRP A 196 27.60 2.30 -12.42
N LEU A 197 27.58 0.96 -12.43
CA LEU A 197 26.70 0.22 -13.35
C LEU A 197 25.23 0.56 -13.10
N LEU A 198 24.79 0.59 -11.83
CA LEU A 198 23.43 0.96 -11.46
C LEU A 198 23.07 2.37 -11.93
N VAL A 199 23.92 3.37 -11.67
CA VAL A 199 23.70 4.75 -12.09
C VAL A 199 23.62 4.86 -13.62
N ALA A 200 24.51 4.19 -14.35
CA ALA A 200 24.50 4.18 -15.81
C ALA A 200 23.22 3.50 -16.37
N LEU A 201 22.75 2.41 -15.75
CA LEU A 201 21.51 1.73 -16.16
C LEU A 201 20.26 2.60 -15.93
N ASN A 202 20.20 3.34 -14.83
CA ASN A 202 19.07 4.23 -14.53
C ASN A 202 18.98 5.42 -15.52
N ASN A 203 20.09 5.75 -16.18
CA ASN A 203 20.20 6.84 -17.16
C ASN A 203 20.43 6.33 -18.59
N ILE A 204 20.12 5.05 -18.87
CA ILE A 204 20.48 4.36 -20.11
C ILE A 204 19.92 5.00 -21.39
N SER A 205 18.85 5.81 -21.30
CA SER A 205 18.26 6.52 -22.44
C SER A 205 19.23 7.47 -23.13
N GLU A 206 20.20 8.00 -22.38
CA GLU A 206 21.19 8.96 -22.90
C GLU A 206 22.38 8.28 -23.59
N GLY A 207 22.48 6.96 -23.53
CA GLY A 207 23.58 6.21 -24.15
C GLY A 207 23.38 5.94 -25.64
N SER A 208 24.48 5.86 -26.39
CA SER A 208 24.46 5.31 -27.76
C SER A 208 24.09 3.82 -27.76
N PRO A 209 23.56 3.26 -28.87
CA PRO A 209 23.16 1.84 -28.93
C PRO A 209 24.26 0.86 -28.48
N SER A 210 25.52 1.13 -28.82
CA SER A 210 26.67 0.31 -28.39
C SER A 210 26.90 0.35 -26.87
N GLN A 211 26.77 1.53 -26.26
CA GLN A 211 26.89 1.69 -24.80
C GLN A 211 25.72 1.02 -24.08
N GLN A 212 24.50 1.17 -24.62
CA GLN A 212 23.31 0.49 -24.10
C GLN A 212 23.49 -1.03 -24.11
N ASP A 213 23.92 -1.62 -25.23
CA ASP A 213 24.15 -3.07 -25.33
C ASP A 213 25.24 -3.56 -24.38
N THR A 214 26.31 -2.77 -24.21
CA THR A 214 27.40 -3.04 -23.26
C THR A 214 26.88 -3.09 -21.82
N LEU A 215 26.14 -2.06 -21.39
CA LEU A 215 25.55 -1.99 -20.04
C LEU A 215 24.54 -3.11 -19.80
N LEU A 216 23.65 -3.38 -20.77
CA LEU A 216 22.69 -4.48 -20.67
C LEU A 216 23.41 -5.83 -20.55
N LYS A 217 24.55 -6.03 -21.23
CA LYS A 217 25.36 -7.25 -21.11
C LYS A 217 26.03 -7.36 -19.75
N ALA A 218 26.59 -6.27 -19.23
CA ALA A 218 27.19 -6.25 -17.90
C ALA A 218 26.14 -6.59 -16.81
N ALA A 219 24.97 -5.96 -16.88
CA ALA A 219 23.87 -6.20 -15.95
C ALA A 219 23.33 -7.65 -16.00
N LYS A 220 23.32 -8.32 -17.17
CA LYS A 220 22.99 -9.76 -17.29
C LYS A 220 23.93 -10.62 -16.42
N ALA A 221 25.21 -10.26 -16.38
CA ALA A 221 26.28 -11.05 -15.81
C ALA A 221 26.40 -10.91 -14.28
N VAL A 222 25.72 -9.94 -13.68
CA VAL A 222 25.70 -9.78 -12.23
C VAL A 222 24.95 -10.96 -11.59
N THR A 223 25.60 -11.61 -10.63
CA THR A 223 25.09 -12.79 -9.92
C THR A 223 24.60 -12.45 -8.51
N VAL A 224 23.77 -13.31 -7.90
CA VAL A 224 23.24 -13.13 -6.53
C VAL A 224 24.33 -13.02 -5.44
N LYS A 225 25.56 -13.44 -5.74
CA LYS A 225 26.73 -13.32 -4.83
C LYS A 225 27.33 -11.92 -4.82
N GLN A 226 27.07 -11.11 -5.84
CA GLN A 226 27.63 -9.76 -5.97
C GLN A 226 26.78 -8.71 -5.25
N PRO A 227 27.39 -7.63 -4.74
CA PRO A 227 26.67 -6.54 -4.09
C PRO A 227 25.72 -5.85 -5.08
N GLY A 228 24.55 -5.44 -4.60
CA GLY A 228 23.57 -4.71 -5.42
C GLY A 228 22.82 -5.54 -6.46
N PHE A 229 22.92 -6.89 -6.44
CA PHE A 229 22.25 -7.77 -7.41
C PHE A 229 20.78 -7.40 -7.66
N PHE A 230 19.97 -7.26 -6.60
CA PHE A 230 18.55 -6.91 -6.74
C PHE A 230 18.35 -5.50 -7.30
N SER A 231 19.14 -4.51 -6.89
CA SER A 231 19.07 -3.15 -7.43
C SER A 231 19.42 -3.11 -8.92
N ILE A 232 20.45 -3.85 -9.34
CA ILE A 232 20.87 -3.94 -10.75
C ILE A 232 19.86 -4.75 -11.58
N ARG A 233 19.27 -5.81 -11.03
CA ARG A 233 18.18 -6.54 -11.68
C ARG A 233 16.97 -5.62 -11.91
N SER A 234 16.58 -4.86 -10.90
CA SER A 234 15.53 -3.84 -11.00
C SER A 234 15.85 -2.82 -12.10
N ALA A 235 17.06 -2.23 -12.08
CA ALA A 235 17.50 -1.26 -13.09
C ALA A 235 17.58 -1.86 -14.50
N LEU A 236 18.00 -3.12 -14.65
CA LEU A 236 18.00 -3.83 -15.93
C LEU A 236 16.57 -4.02 -16.48
N ILE A 237 15.61 -4.38 -15.63
CA ILE A 237 14.20 -4.53 -16.02
C ILE A 237 13.65 -3.18 -16.49
N GLN A 238 13.93 -2.10 -15.75
CA GLN A 238 13.51 -0.75 -16.12
C GLN A 238 14.20 -0.26 -17.40
N ALA A 239 15.50 -0.48 -17.56
CA ALA A 239 16.26 -0.16 -18.75
C ALA A 239 15.67 -0.83 -20.01
N LEU A 240 15.27 -2.10 -19.92
CA LEU A 240 14.60 -2.79 -21.02
C LEU A 240 13.22 -2.19 -21.34
N ALA A 241 12.51 -1.68 -20.31
CA ALA A 241 11.25 -0.98 -20.50
C ALA A 241 11.46 0.35 -21.24
N VAL A 242 12.47 1.13 -20.85
CA VAL A 242 12.81 2.42 -21.46
C VAL A 242 13.23 2.27 -22.92
N LEU A 243 14.16 1.35 -23.21
CA LEU A 243 14.73 1.23 -24.55
C LEU A 243 13.84 0.52 -25.56
N LYS A 244 13.02 -0.45 -25.10
CA LYS A 244 12.26 -1.34 -26.00
C LYS A 244 10.75 -1.26 -25.77
N GLY A 245 10.29 -0.47 -24.81
CA GLY A 245 8.88 -0.19 -24.56
C GLY A 245 8.01 -1.45 -24.48
N LYS A 246 6.97 -1.45 -25.32
CA LYS A 246 5.98 -2.54 -25.44
C LYS A 246 6.38 -3.64 -26.44
N HIS A 247 7.63 -3.70 -26.89
CA HIS A 247 8.05 -4.75 -27.83
C HIS A 247 7.88 -6.16 -27.21
N PRO A 248 7.19 -7.12 -27.85
CA PRO A 248 6.83 -8.41 -27.23
C PRO A 248 8.02 -9.20 -26.69
N ALA A 249 9.15 -9.23 -27.43
CA ALA A 249 10.36 -9.90 -26.97
C ALA A 249 11.00 -9.24 -25.72
N ALA A 250 10.84 -7.92 -25.57
CA ALA A 250 11.35 -7.20 -24.40
C ALA A 250 10.46 -7.42 -23.18
N ILE A 251 9.14 -7.50 -23.37
CA ILE A 251 8.18 -7.89 -22.31
C ILE A 251 8.54 -9.29 -21.80
N ARG A 252 8.67 -10.28 -22.69
CA ARG A 252 9.07 -11.65 -22.31
C ARG A 252 10.40 -11.71 -21.56
N ARG A 253 11.42 -10.97 -22.02
CA ARG A 253 12.72 -10.94 -21.32
C ARG A 253 12.64 -10.22 -19.96
N ARG A 254 11.76 -9.24 -19.78
CA ARG A 254 11.52 -8.63 -18.46
C ARG A 254 10.80 -9.61 -17.52
N HIS A 255 9.76 -10.29 -18.00
CA HIS A 255 9.06 -11.32 -17.22
C HIS A 255 10.02 -12.41 -16.74
N ALA A 256 10.85 -12.96 -17.63
CA ALA A 256 11.83 -13.99 -17.28
C ALA A 256 12.87 -13.51 -16.25
N LEU A 257 13.29 -12.23 -16.31
CA LEU A 257 14.20 -11.65 -15.32
C LEU A 257 13.55 -11.50 -13.94
N ILE A 258 12.25 -11.16 -13.89
CA ILE A 258 11.49 -11.05 -12.65
C ILE A 258 11.34 -12.44 -12.03
N ASP A 259 10.92 -13.44 -12.81
CA ASP A 259 10.74 -14.82 -12.33
C ASP A 259 12.06 -15.40 -11.80
N ASP A 260 13.16 -15.24 -12.56
CA ASP A 260 14.51 -15.64 -12.12
C ASP A 260 14.88 -14.95 -10.80
N THR A 261 14.63 -13.64 -10.68
CA THR A 261 14.98 -12.88 -9.48
C THR A 261 14.16 -13.31 -8.27
N LEU A 262 12.84 -13.53 -8.44
CA LEU A 262 11.97 -14.03 -7.38
C LEU A 262 12.37 -15.44 -6.94
N ALA A 263 12.83 -16.30 -7.85
CA ALA A 263 13.34 -17.62 -7.53
C ALA A 263 14.67 -17.61 -6.74
N GLN A 264 15.45 -16.53 -6.81
CA GLN A 264 16.65 -16.35 -5.98
C GLN A 264 16.33 -15.88 -4.55
N LEU A 265 15.11 -15.40 -4.28
CA LEU A 265 14.70 -15.01 -2.93
C LEU A 265 14.40 -16.25 -2.11
N LYS A 266 14.95 -16.31 -0.90
CA LYS A 266 14.57 -17.37 0.04
C LYS A 266 13.14 -17.12 0.51
N ALA A 267 12.35 -18.19 0.56
CA ALA A 267 10.96 -18.11 1.00
C ALA A 267 10.87 -17.48 2.40
N GLY A 268 10.06 -16.42 2.50
CA GLY A 268 9.84 -15.69 3.76
C GLY A 268 10.95 -14.71 4.18
N GLU A 269 12.09 -14.67 3.48
CA GLU A 269 13.08 -13.59 3.62
C GLU A 269 12.79 -12.47 2.61
N ASP A 270 13.34 -11.27 2.82
CA ASP A 270 13.34 -10.18 1.83
C ASP A 270 11.96 -9.73 1.30
N PHE A 271 10.97 -9.62 2.20
CA PHE A 271 9.59 -9.23 1.90
C PHE A 271 9.47 -8.02 0.96
N SER A 272 10.17 -6.92 1.27
CA SER A 272 10.10 -5.70 0.46
C SER A 272 10.65 -5.92 -0.95
N THR A 273 11.69 -6.73 -1.10
CA THR A 273 12.26 -7.09 -2.40
C THR A 273 11.29 -7.98 -3.19
N HIS A 274 10.65 -8.95 -2.54
CA HIS A 274 9.62 -9.76 -3.20
C HIS A 274 8.49 -8.89 -3.73
N ILE A 275 7.91 -8.04 -2.87
CA ILE A 275 6.81 -7.15 -3.26
C ILE A 275 7.24 -6.20 -4.39
N HIS A 276 8.46 -5.65 -4.34
CA HIS A 276 8.99 -4.79 -5.41
C HIS A 276 9.03 -5.49 -6.78
N PHE A 277 9.54 -6.72 -6.85
CA PHE A 277 9.59 -7.45 -8.12
C PHE A 277 8.22 -7.96 -8.57
N ALA A 278 7.35 -8.36 -7.63
CA ALA A 278 5.96 -8.70 -7.92
C ALA A 278 5.21 -7.50 -8.55
N LYS A 279 5.40 -6.29 -8.00
CA LYS A 279 4.87 -5.02 -8.57
C LYS A 279 5.32 -4.79 -10.00
N MET A 280 6.58 -5.07 -10.32
CA MET A 280 7.09 -4.98 -11.69
C MET A 280 6.54 -6.06 -12.61
N GLY A 281 6.25 -7.25 -12.06
CA GLY A 281 5.76 -8.41 -12.80
C GLY A 281 4.31 -8.26 -13.21
N ILE A 282 3.47 -7.72 -12.31
CA ILE A 282 2.04 -7.49 -12.51
C ILE A 282 1.76 -6.92 -13.91
N PRO A 283 2.18 -5.69 -14.30
CA PRO A 283 1.86 -5.07 -15.60
C PRO A 283 2.40 -5.85 -16.82
N LEU A 284 3.26 -6.84 -16.63
CA LEU A 284 3.81 -7.70 -17.67
C LEU A 284 3.07 -9.03 -17.81
N ALA A 285 2.14 -9.35 -16.91
CA ALA A 285 1.34 -10.55 -16.97
C ALA A 285 0.57 -10.62 -18.31
N ASP A 286 0.80 -11.71 -19.04
CA ASP A 286 0.17 -12.06 -20.32
C ASP A 286 -0.86 -13.19 -20.16
N SER A 287 -0.99 -13.73 -18.95
CA SER A 287 -1.97 -14.73 -18.58
C SER A 287 -2.48 -14.48 -17.17
N ILE A 288 -3.66 -15.02 -16.89
CA ILE A 288 -4.23 -14.99 -15.53
C ILE A 288 -3.32 -15.72 -14.55
N ASP A 289 -2.71 -16.83 -14.96
CA ASP A 289 -1.79 -17.59 -14.10
C ASP A 289 -0.56 -16.77 -13.69
N ASN A 290 0.00 -15.97 -14.61
CA ASN A 290 1.11 -15.06 -14.32
C ASN A 290 0.67 -13.89 -13.44
N LEU A 291 -0.52 -13.32 -13.69
CA LEU A 291 -1.07 -12.28 -12.84
C LEU A 291 -1.26 -12.78 -11.40
N LEU A 292 -1.82 -13.97 -11.22
CA LEU A 292 -2.02 -14.60 -9.92
C LEU A 292 -0.69 -14.97 -9.24
N PHE A 293 0.33 -15.35 -10.00
CA PHE A 293 1.67 -15.64 -9.47
C PHE A 293 2.30 -14.42 -8.78
N TYR A 294 2.14 -13.22 -9.34
CA TYR A 294 2.62 -11.98 -8.71
C TYR A 294 1.66 -11.39 -7.68
N GLY A 295 0.43 -11.89 -7.59
CA GLY A 295 -0.61 -11.29 -6.77
C GLY A 295 -0.47 -11.52 -5.27
N PHE A 296 0.22 -12.58 -4.85
CA PHE A 296 0.25 -12.97 -3.45
C PHE A 296 1.61 -13.52 -3.02
N PHE A 297 1.99 -13.18 -1.80
CA PHE A 297 3.14 -13.72 -1.11
C PHE A 297 2.78 -14.09 0.32
N ILE A 298 3.36 -15.17 0.84
CA ILE A 298 3.25 -15.57 2.24
C ILE A 298 4.58 -15.18 2.91
N PRO A 299 4.58 -14.23 3.86
CA PRO A 299 5.79 -13.82 4.57
C PRO A 299 6.25 -14.91 5.54
N SER A 300 7.50 -14.83 5.98
CA SER A 300 7.98 -15.71 7.05
C SER A 300 7.23 -15.44 8.36
N PRO A 301 7.13 -16.44 9.25
CA PRO A 301 6.64 -16.25 10.61
C PRO A 301 7.34 -15.11 11.35
N GLN A 302 8.64 -14.88 11.11
CA GLN A 302 9.42 -13.81 11.74
C GLN A 302 8.92 -12.42 11.34
N LEU A 303 8.53 -12.22 10.08
CA LEU A 303 7.92 -10.96 9.65
C LEU A 303 6.52 -10.75 10.24
N LEU A 304 5.76 -11.83 10.45
CA LEU A 304 4.46 -11.75 11.12
C LEU A 304 4.58 -11.30 12.58
N THR A 305 5.69 -11.59 13.27
CA THR A 305 5.92 -11.14 14.65
C THR A 305 6.12 -9.62 14.80
N LEU A 306 6.34 -8.89 13.71
CA LEU A 306 6.43 -7.42 13.71
C LEU A 306 5.04 -6.74 13.77
N TYR A 307 3.96 -7.51 13.69
CA TYR A 307 2.59 -7.07 13.81
C TYR A 307 1.96 -7.81 15.00
N PRO A 308 1.51 -7.12 16.06
CA PRO A 308 0.75 -7.77 17.12
C PRO A 308 -0.64 -8.12 16.57
N ASP A 309 -1.44 -8.70 17.45
CA ASP A 309 -2.89 -8.65 17.39
C ASP A 309 -3.51 -9.21 16.11
N GLU A 310 -3.35 -10.52 15.96
CA GLU A 310 -4.45 -11.47 16.05
C GLU A 310 -3.81 -12.87 16.01
N THR A 311 -4.51 -13.93 16.41
CA THR A 311 -4.09 -15.30 16.02
C THR A 311 -3.77 -15.23 14.52
N PRO A 312 -2.52 -15.47 14.07
CA PRO A 312 -2.20 -15.37 12.66
C PRO A 312 -3.22 -16.24 11.93
N THR A 313 -4.09 -15.60 11.17
CA THR A 313 -5.03 -16.32 10.31
C THR A 313 -4.23 -17.32 9.49
N ASN A 314 -4.75 -18.52 9.22
CA ASN A 314 -3.94 -19.66 8.74
C ASN A 314 -3.08 -19.37 7.49
N HIS A 315 -3.46 -18.36 6.69
CA HIS A 315 -2.75 -17.90 5.51
C HIS A 315 -2.66 -16.35 5.50
N PRO A 316 -1.75 -15.69 6.25
CA PRO A 316 -1.55 -14.26 6.12
C PRO A 316 -0.80 -14.04 4.80
N TYR A 317 -1.54 -13.80 3.72
CA TYR A 317 -0.94 -13.39 2.47
C TYR A 317 -0.81 -11.87 2.46
N PHE A 318 0.16 -11.39 1.70
CA PHE A 318 0.30 -9.99 1.31
C PHE A 318 0.19 -9.91 -0.20
N SER A 319 -0.43 -8.84 -0.68
CA SER A 319 -0.59 -8.54 -2.11
C SER A 319 0.01 -7.17 -2.39
N PRO A 320 0.65 -6.92 -3.53
CA PRO A 320 0.85 -5.55 -3.99
C PRO A 320 -0.51 -4.84 -4.20
N LEU A 321 -0.60 -3.53 -3.95
CA LEU A 321 -1.80 -2.73 -4.28
C LEU A 321 -2.14 -2.82 -5.77
N GLU A 322 -1.09 -2.85 -6.59
CA GLU A 322 -1.11 -2.95 -8.04
C GLU A 322 -1.85 -4.20 -8.51
N PHE A 323 -1.91 -5.26 -7.70
CA PHE A 323 -2.65 -6.47 -8.04
C PHE A 323 -4.16 -6.25 -7.96
N SER A 324 -4.66 -5.60 -6.91
CA SER A 324 -6.08 -5.19 -6.83
C SER A 324 -6.43 -4.23 -7.98
N GLN A 325 -5.54 -3.29 -8.30
CA GLN A 325 -5.69 -2.42 -9.47
C GLN A 325 -5.75 -3.22 -10.79
N ALA A 326 -4.92 -4.24 -10.94
CA ALA A 326 -4.94 -5.14 -12.09
C ALA A 326 -6.28 -5.88 -12.22
N LEU A 327 -6.83 -6.38 -11.12
CA LEU A 327 -8.15 -7.01 -11.10
C LEU A 327 -9.27 -6.04 -11.52
N ASN A 328 -9.13 -4.74 -11.23
CA ASN A 328 -10.08 -3.73 -11.72
C ASN A 328 -9.95 -3.47 -13.24
N ASN A 329 -8.83 -3.86 -13.85
CA ASN A 329 -8.53 -3.66 -15.27
C ASN A 329 -8.78 -4.91 -16.14
N ILE A 330 -9.50 -5.91 -15.61
CA ILE A 330 -9.95 -7.09 -16.38
C ILE A 330 -11.48 -7.18 -16.42
N PRO A 331 -12.07 -7.77 -17.47
CA PRO A 331 -13.53 -7.85 -17.61
C PRO A 331 -14.18 -8.69 -16.52
N LEU A 332 -15.44 -8.36 -16.19
CA LEU A 332 -16.25 -9.08 -15.23
C LEU A 332 -16.37 -10.59 -15.53
N SER A 333 -16.41 -10.96 -16.82
CA SER A 333 -16.46 -12.37 -17.25
C SER A 333 -15.22 -13.15 -16.77
N MET A 334 -14.03 -12.57 -16.86
CA MET A 334 -12.80 -13.19 -16.37
C MET A 334 -12.74 -13.18 -14.84
N LEU A 335 -13.17 -12.09 -14.21
CA LEU A 335 -13.22 -11.98 -12.74
C LEU A 335 -14.09 -13.06 -12.11
N SER A 336 -15.22 -13.41 -12.74
CA SER A 336 -16.08 -14.48 -12.24
C SER A 336 -15.40 -15.85 -12.21
N GLN A 337 -14.52 -16.13 -13.18
CA GLN A 337 -13.73 -17.38 -13.23
C GLN A 337 -12.64 -17.41 -12.14
N LEU A 338 -12.07 -16.25 -11.82
CA LEU A 338 -11.02 -16.13 -10.81
C LEU A 338 -11.48 -16.54 -9.41
N ILE A 339 -12.76 -16.38 -9.09
CA ILE A 339 -13.33 -16.75 -7.78
C ILE A 339 -13.05 -18.20 -7.42
N ASP A 340 -12.94 -19.09 -8.40
CA ASP A 340 -12.69 -20.52 -8.18
C ASP A 340 -11.21 -20.91 -8.20
N SER A 341 -10.31 -19.96 -8.52
CA SER A 341 -8.88 -20.22 -8.59
C SER A 341 -8.30 -20.56 -7.22
N LYS A 342 -7.73 -21.76 -7.09
CA LYS A 342 -7.02 -22.17 -5.86
C LYS A 342 -5.71 -21.42 -5.64
N ARG A 343 -5.22 -20.67 -6.64
CA ARG A 343 -4.07 -19.77 -6.49
C ARG A 343 -4.43 -18.52 -5.67
N LEU A 344 -5.72 -18.17 -5.60
CA LEU A 344 -6.19 -17.12 -4.70
C LEU A 344 -6.38 -17.69 -3.28
N PRO A 345 -5.80 -17.03 -2.25
CA PRO A 345 -6.12 -17.32 -0.86
C PRO A 345 -7.63 -17.29 -0.62
N GLN A 346 -8.10 -18.09 0.35
CA GLN A 346 -9.54 -18.22 0.62
C GLN A 346 -10.20 -16.87 0.92
N ASP A 347 -9.54 -16.01 1.69
CA ASP A 347 -10.07 -14.68 2.02
C ASP A 347 -10.12 -13.74 0.80
N ALA A 348 -9.10 -13.78 -0.07
CA ALA A 348 -9.10 -13.05 -1.33
C ALA A 348 -10.25 -13.51 -2.25
N ARG A 349 -10.50 -14.83 -2.34
CA ARG A 349 -11.66 -15.37 -3.08
C ARG A 349 -12.98 -14.90 -2.51
N ARG A 350 -13.10 -14.84 -1.18
CA ARG A 350 -14.31 -14.38 -0.51
C ARG A 350 -14.63 -12.94 -0.88
N GLU A 351 -13.65 -12.05 -0.81
CA GLU A 351 -13.82 -10.63 -1.15
C GLU A 351 -14.08 -10.44 -2.64
N LEU A 352 -13.30 -11.11 -3.48
CA LEU A 352 -13.50 -11.10 -4.92
C LEU A 352 -14.91 -11.55 -5.30
N ALA A 353 -15.43 -12.63 -4.72
CA ALA A 353 -16.77 -13.13 -5.03
C ALA A 353 -17.86 -12.10 -4.74
N ALA A 354 -17.74 -11.40 -3.61
CA ALA A 354 -18.71 -10.39 -3.23
C ALA A 354 -18.61 -9.13 -4.09
N SER A 355 -17.40 -8.64 -4.37
CA SER A 355 -17.18 -7.49 -5.27
C SER A 355 -17.64 -7.78 -6.69
N VAL A 356 -17.36 -8.98 -7.21
CA VAL A 356 -17.84 -9.40 -8.55
C VAL A 356 -19.36 -9.49 -8.59
N TRP A 357 -20.00 -10.03 -7.55
CA TRP A 357 -21.47 -10.03 -7.46
C TRP A 357 -22.04 -8.61 -7.46
N ALA A 358 -21.51 -7.71 -6.63
CA ALA A 358 -21.95 -6.32 -6.58
C ALA A 358 -21.73 -5.58 -7.90
N ARG A 359 -20.53 -5.73 -8.50
CA ARG A 359 -20.21 -5.16 -9.82
C ARG A 359 -21.15 -5.69 -10.91
N ALA A 360 -21.43 -6.99 -10.92
CA ALA A 360 -22.34 -7.60 -11.89
C ALA A 360 -23.76 -7.04 -11.78
N MET A 361 -24.27 -6.88 -10.55
CA MET A 361 -25.59 -6.30 -10.29
C MET A 361 -25.64 -4.83 -10.73
N LEU A 362 -24.57 -4.06 -10.44
CA LEU A 362 -24.47 -2.65 -10.80
C LEU A 362 -24.38 -2.41 -12.31
N LEU A 363 -23.62 -3.26 -13.02
CA LEU A 363 -23.53 -3.30 -14.48
C LEU A 363 -24.75 -3.94 -15.16
N GLN A 364 -25.73 -4.40 -14.39
CA GLN A 364 -26.92 -5.10 -14.87
C GLN A 364 -26.62 -6.38 -15.68
N GLN A 365 -25.45 -6.99 -15.47
CA GLN A 365 -25.06 -8.25 -16.08
C GLN A 365 -25.65 -9.44 -15.30
N GLN A 366 -26.96 -9.65 -15.42
CA GLN A 366 -27.72 -10.61 -14.60
C GLN A 366 -27.16 -12.04 -14.68
N LYS A 367 -26.79 -12.51 -15.87
CA LYS A 367 -26.22 -13.87 -16.04
C LYS A 367 -24.95 -14.06 -15.22
N VAL A 368 -24.10 -13.04 -15.13
CA VAL A 368 -22.87 -13.10 -14.33
C VAL A 368 -23.21 -13.01 -12.85
N ALA A 369 -24.09 -12.09 -12.45
CA ALA A 369 -24.54 -11.94 -11.07
C ALA A 369 -25.13 -13.24 -10.52
N ASP A 370 -25.98 -13.90 -11.30
CA ASP A 370 -26.62 -15.18 -10.95
C ASP A 370 -25.58 -16.30 -10.88
N GLY A 371 -24.64 -16.34 -11.82
CA GLY A 371 -23.55 -17.33 -11.85
C GLY A 371 -22.65 -17.27 -10.61
N VAL A 372 -22.41 -16.07 -10.05
CA VAL A 372 -21.54 -15.91 -8.87
C VAL A 372 -22.30 -15.91 -7.54
N ALA A 373 -23.63 -15.74 -7.54
CA ALA A 373 -24.42 -15.50 -6.33
C ALA A 373 -24.29 -16.61 -5.28
N LEU A 374 -24.39 -17.88 -5.69
CA LEU A 374 -24.25 -19.02 -4.77
C LEU A 374 -22.86 -19.04 -4.09
N LYS A 375 -21.82 -18.75 -4.86
CA LYS A 375 -20.44 -18.75 -4.36
C LYS A 375 -20.18 -17.55 -3.44
N ALA A 376 -20.66 -16.37 -3.81
CA ALA A 376 -20.62 -15.19 -2.96
C ALA A 376 -21.32 -15.43 -1.62
N ALA A 377 -22.50 -16.08 -1.64
CA ALA A 377 -23.27 -16.44 -0.46
C ALA A 377 -22.57 -17.50 0.42
N GLN A 378 -21.91 -18.49 -0.20
CA GLN A 378 -21.16 -19.53 0.51
C GLN A 378 -19.91 -18.95 1.19
N LEU A 379 -19.14 -18.14 0.46
CA LEU A 379 -17.89 -17.57 0.97
C LEU A 379 -18.14 -16.43 1.97
N ASN A 380 -19.28 -15.72 1.87
CA ASN A 380 -19.66 -14.64 2.77
C ASN A 380 -20.98 -14.92 3.50
N PRO A 381 -20.98 -15.78 4.54
CA PRO A 381 -22.20 -16.14 5.27
C PRO A 381 -23.00 -14.94 5.81
N ALA A 382 -22.31 -13.87 6.21
CA ALA A 382 -22.95 -12.66 6.75
C ALA A 382 -23.86 -11.97 5.73
N MET A 383 -23.48 -11.94 4.44
CA MET A 383 -24.29 -11.34 3.37
C MET A 383 -25.13 -12.36 2.60
N LYS A 384 -25.13 -13.65 3.00
CA LYS A 384 -25.77 -14.78 2.30
C LYS A 384 -27.18 -14.46 1.79
N LYS A 385 -27.97 -13.73 2.57
CA LYS A 385 -29.33 -13.29 2.21
C LYS A 385 -29.36 -12.63 0.83
N TYR A 386 -28.49 -11.65 0.55
CA TYR A 386 -28.64 -10.78 -0.62
C TYR A 386 -28.36 -11.48 -1.95
N PRO A 387 -27.25 -12.22 -2.13
CA PRO A 387 -27.03 -12.96 -3.37
C PRO A 387 -28.10 -14.04 -3.59
N LEU A 388 -28.55 -14.74 -2.54
CA LEU A 388 -29.59 -15.76 -2.69
C LEU A 388 -30.95 -15.17 -3.07
N LEU A 389 -31.35 -14.03 -2.48
CA LEU A 389 -32.57 -13.35 -2.92
C LEU A 389 -32.45 -12.84 -4.37
N SER A 390 -31.26 -12.44 -4.81
CA SER A 390 -31.09 -11.98 -6.20
C SER A 390 -31.40 -13.07 -7.23
N LEU A 391 -31.23 -14.35 -6.88
CA LEU A 391 -31.56 -15.49 -7.74
C LEU A 391 -33.07 -15.75 -7.88
N THR A 392 -33.87 -15.42 -6.86
CA THR A 392 -35.31 -15.69 -6.86
C THR A 392 -36.11 -14.59 -7.55
N VAL A 393 -35.56 -13.39 -7.58
CA VAL A 393 -36.19 -12.19 -8.12
C VAL A 393 -35.86 -12.01 -9.61
N LYS A 394 -36.89 -11.80 -10.43
CA LYS A 394 -36.74 -11.56 -11.88
C LYS A 394 -36.85 -10.07 -12.26
N LYS A 395 -37.54 -9.25 -11.45
CA LYS A 395 -37.75 -7.84 -11.80
C LYS A 395 -36.48 -7.01 -11.56
N PRO A 396 -36.03 -6.19 -12.52
CA PRO A 396 -34.83 -5.36 -12.37
C PRO A 396 -34.87 -4.44 -11.15
N GLU A 397 -36.03 -3.87 -10.83
CA GLU A 397 -36.24 -2.97 -9.69
C GLU A 397 -36.08 -3.65 -8.32
N GLU A 398 -36.60 -4.86 -8.16
CA GLU A 398 -36.47 -5.64 -6.93
C GLU A 398 -35.00 -6.08 -6.75
N ARG A 399 -34.29 -6.40 -7.85
CA ARG A 399 -32.84 -6.64 -7.83
C ARG A 399 -32.04 -5.39 -7.46
N LEU A 400 -32.43 -4.21 -7.95
CA LEU A 400 -31.83 -2.94 -7.54
C LEU A 400 -32.01 -2.70 -6.05
N LYS A 401 -33.22 -2.93 -5.51
CA LYS A 401 -33.47 -2.82 -4.05
C LYS A 401 -32.56 -3.77 -3.26
N ILE A 402 -32.37 -5.01 -3.73
CA ILE A 402 -31.45 -5.97 -3.11
C ILE A 402 -30.01 -5.44 -3.10
N LEU A 403 -29.53 -4.91 -4.23
CA LEU A 403 -28.17 -4.34 -4.34
C LEU A 403 -27.99 -3.13 -3.41
N VAL A 404 -28.91 -2.15 -3.47
CA VAL A 404 -28.87 -0.95 -2.62
C VAL A 404 -28.85 -1.34 -1.15
N SER A 405 -29.71 -2.29 -0.77
CA SER A 405 -29.73 -2.82 0.59
C SER A 405 -28.38 -3.46 0.96
N ALA A 406 -27.84 -4.34 0.12
CA ALA A 406 -26.56 -4.99 0.38
C ALA A 406 -25.43 -3.96 0.60
N LEU A 407 -25.30 -2.96 -0.26
CA LEU A 407 -24.28 -1.91 -0.15
C LEU A 407 -24.44 -1.03 1.11
N LEU A 408 -25.68 -0.78 1.55
CA LEU A 408 -25.95 0.01 2.75
C LEU A 408 -25.70 -0.78 4.05
N TYR A 409 -26.02 -2.08 4.07
CA TYR A 409 -25.81 -2.93 5.24
C TYR A 409 -24.36 -3.42 5.37
N PHE A 410 -23.63 -3.48 4.26
CA PHE A 410 -22.24 -3.92 4.20
C PHE A 410 -21.37 -2.84 3.57
N PRO A 411 -20.86 -1.88 4.36
CA PRO A 411 -20.02 -0.81 3.83
C PRO A 411 -18.79 -1.34 3.08
N ASP A 412 -18.18 -2.43 3.54
CA ASP A 412 -17.03 -3.06 2.89
C ASP A 412 -17.36 -3.74 1.55
N LEU A 413 -18.65 -3.85 1.17
CA LEU A 413 -19.06 -4.36 -0.13
C LEU A 413 -18.89 -3.24 -1.16
N SER A 414 -17.94 -3.42 -2.08
CA SER A 414 -17.69 -2.48 -3.17
C SER A 414 -17.69 -3.18 -4.52
N PRO A 415 -18.24 -2.56 -5.58
CA PRO A 415 -18.06 -3.03 -6.95
C PRO A 415 -16.60 -2.84 -7.40
N ILE A 416 -15.79 -2.03 -6.72
CA ILE A 416 -14.34 -1.92 -6.95
C ILE A 416 -13.63 -3.00 -6.13
N ILE A 417 -12.75 -3.75 -6.77
CA ILE A 417 -12.00 -4.82 -6.11
C ILE A 417 -10.84 -4.18 -5.36
N HIS A 418 -10.88 -4.29 -4.04
CA HIS A 418 -9.83 -3.87 -3.15
C HIS A 418 -9.58 -5.00 -2.16
N LEU A 419 -8.73 -5.95 -2.54
CA LEU A 419 -8.41 -7.09 -1.68
C LEU A 419 -7.74 -6.58 -0.41
N LYS A 420 -8.25 -6.99 0.75
CA LYS A 420 -7.61 -6.73 2.03
C LYS A 420 -6.27 -7.47 2.07
N ASN A 421 -5.29 -6.87 2.75
CA ASN A 421 -3.85 -7.23 2.77
C ASN A 421 -3.04 -6.78 1.56
N THR A 422 -3.49 -5.75 0.85
CA THR A 422 -2.58 -5.03 -0.02
C THR A 422 -1.50 -4.36 0.84
N TRP A 423 -0.25 -4.80 0.72
CA TRP A 423 0.88 -4.08 1.29
C TRP A 423 0.99 -2.73 0.60
N THR A 424 0.65 -1.68 1.34
CA THR A 424 1.23 -0.36 1.11
C THR A 424 2.22 -0.13 2.25
N PRO A 425 3.38 0.51 2.00
CA PRO A 425 4.32 0.91 3.05
C PRO A 425 3.68 1.74 4.19
N GLU A 426 2.44 2.20 3.99
CA GLU A 426 1.75 3.23 4.76
C GLU A 426 0.37 2.78 5.29
N ALA A 427 -0.02 1.51 5.18
CA ALA A 427 -1.36 1.05 5.59
C ALA A 427 -1.47 0.91 7.12
N ARG A 428 -2.16 1.91 7.70
CA ARG A 428 -2.45 2.10 9.12
C ARG A 428 -3.59 1.18 9.63
N TYR A 429 -3.47 -0.15 9.50
CA TYR A 429 -4.48 -1.12 9.97
C TYR A 429 -3.93 -2.07 11.06
N ASN A 430 -4.28 -1.77 12.31
CA ASN A 430 -3.91 -2.55 13.50
C ASN A 430 -4.75 -3.83 13.65
N THR A 431 -5.60 -4.15 12.68
CA THR A 431 -6.44 -5.35 12.67
C THR A 431 -6.74 -5.74 11.23
N VAL A 432 -6.21 -6.88 10.82
CA VAL A 432 -6.47 -7.46 9.50
C VAL A 432 -7.84 -8.13 9.54
N TYR A 433 -8.90 -7.32 9.38
CA TYR A 433 -10.26 -7.85 9.36
C TYR A 433 -10.60 -8.50 8.03
N TYR A 434 -10.50 -9.81 8.00
CA TYR A 434 -10.95 -10.64 6.89
C TYR A 434 -12.48 -10.65 6.77
N GLY A 435 -12.97 -10.23 5.60
CA GLY A 435 -14.35 -10.45 5.17
C GLY A 435 -15.31 -9.28 5.29
N ILE A 436 -16.52 -9.49 4.78
CA ILE A 436 -17.60 -8.51 4.74
C ILE A 436 -18.46 -8.69 6.00
N LYS A 437 -18.36 -7.73 6.91
CA LYS A 437 -19.15 -7.71 8.15
C LYS A 437 -20.27 -6.67 8.05
N PRO A 438 -21.44 -6.93 8.65
CA PRO A 438 -22.44 -5.88 8.82
C PRO A 438 -21.84 -4.87 9.80
N ARG A 439 -21.59 -3.64 9.34
CA ARG A 439 -21.08 -2.57 10.19
C ARG A 439 -22.11 -1.46 10.23
N LYS A 440 -22.44 -1.00 11.45
CA LYS A 440 -22.92 0.37 11.60
C LYS A 440 -21.75 1.28 11.27
N ILE A 441 -21.94 2.15 10.30
CA ILE A 441 -20.96 3.14 9.93
C ILE A 441 -20.84 4.15 11.09
N ILE A 442 -19.69 4.19 11.77
CA ILE A 442 -19.48 4.93 13.04
C ILE A 442 -18.21 5.80 13.07
N ASN A 443 -17.48 5.93 11.96
CA ASN A 443 -16.30 6.80 11.85
C ASN A 443 -16.31 7.50 10.48
N ARG A 444 -15.83 8.74 10.43
CA ARG A 444 -15.94 9.68 9.30
C ARG A 444 -14.96 9.46 8.13
N ASN A 445 -14.15 8.40 8.15
CA ASN A 445 -13.04 8.21 7.18
C ASN A 445 -12.98 6.78 6.59
N SER A 446 -14.12 6.12 6.39
CA SER A 446 -14.11 4.76 5.85
C SER A 446 -13.90 4.76 4.33
N GLN A 447 -12.79 4.18 3.84
CA GLN A 447 -12.52 3.94 2.40
C GLN A 447 -13.44 2.85 1.77
N THR A 448 -14.58 2.58 2.39
CA THR A 448 -15.38 1.37 2.14
C THR A 448 -16.22 1.47 0.87
N TYR A 449 -16.44 2.69 0.36
CA TYR A 449 -17.24 2.93 -0.85
C TYR A 449 -16.43 3.57 -1.99
N TRP A 450 -16.95 3.47 -3.22
CA TRP A 450 -16.29 4.03 -4.40
C TRP A 450 -16.44 5.56 -4.50
N CYS A 451 -15.41 6.18 -5.08
CA CYS A 451 -15.36 7.59 -5.45
C CYS A 451 -15.14 7.67 -6.97
N ASN A 452 -15.97 8.42 -7.68
CA ASN A 452 -15.88 8.59 -9.13
C ASN A 452 -14.94 9.73 -9.52
N HIS A 453 -14.77 10.73 -8.64
CA HIS A 453 -13.79 11.78 -8.84
C HIS A 453 -12.48 11.29 -8.25
N GLY A 454 -11.45 11.18 -9.09
CA GLY A 454 -10.10 10.74 -8.72
C GLY A 454 -9.39 11.61 -7.67
N GLU A 455 -10.08 12.54 -7.02
CA GLU A 455 -9.57 13.32 -5.92
C GLU A 455 -10.48 13.10 -4.70
N ILE A 456 -10.08 12.14 -3.87
CA ILE A 456 -10.51 12.10 -2.47
C ILE A 456 -10.03 13.42 -1.86
N ASN A 457 -10.85 14.12 -1.07
CA ASN A 457 -10.41 15.29 -0.26
C ASN A 457 -9.17 14.88 0.56
N ARG A 458 -7.99 15.30 0.08
CA ARG A 458 -6.68 14.92 0.61
C ARG A 458 -6.31 15.82 1.77
N ILE A 459 -6.35 15.26 2.97
CA ILE A 459 -5.54 15.78 4.08
C ILE A 459 -4.46 14.78 4.52
N ILE A 460 -4.42 13.52 4.01
CA ILE A 460 -3.54 12.49 4.62
C ILE A 460 -2.68 11.64 3.64
N TYR A 461 -2.79 11.78 2.31
CA TYR A 461 -1.92 11.00 1.39
C TYR A 461 -1.41 11.80 0.18
N ASP A 462 -0.09 11.79 0.00
CA ASP A 462 0.66 12.46 -1.09
C ASP A 462 0.96 11.54 -2.29
N ASP A 463 0.59 10.25 -2.24
CA ASP A 463 0.66 9.39 -3.42
C ASP A 463 -0.46 9.76 -4.38
N LYS A 464 -0.16 10.50 -5.46
CA LYS A 464 -1.09 10.77 -6.57
C LYS A 464 -1.92 9.51 -6.86
N PRO A 465 -3.25 9.56 -6.84
CA PRO A 465 -4.02 8.36 -7.03
C PRO A 465 -3.78 7.96 -8.49
N THR A 466 -3.13 6.83 -8.72
CA THR A 466 -3.31 6.14 -9.99
C THR A 466 -4.83 5.97 -10.14
N PRO A 467 -5.46 6.48 -11.20
CA PRO A 467 -6.90 6.43 -11.31
C PRO A 467 -7.38 5.00 -11.05
N LEU A 468 -8.41 4.83 -10.22
CA LEU A 468 -8.98 3.53 -9.82
C LEU A 468 -9.32 2.63 -11.03
N PHE A 469 -9.47 3.27 -12.19
CA PHE A 469 -9.64 2.66 -13.50
C PHE A 469 -8.55 3.19 -14.44
N SER A 470 -7.75 2.27 -15.02
CA SER A 470 -6.84 2.64 -16.10
C SER A 470 -7.65 3.21 -17.28
N LYS A 471 -7.08 4.15 -18.05
CA LYS A 471 -7.69 4.60 -19.31
C LYS A 471 -7.57 3.56 -20.42
N ASP A 472 -6.62 2.64 -20.28
CA ASP A 472 -6.33 1.60 -21.26
C ASP A 472 -6.57 0.19 -20.68
N PRO A 473 -7.12 -0.75 -21.46
CA PRO A 473 -7.23 -2.14 -21.06
C PRO A 473 -5.84 -2.75 -20.94
N TRP A 474 -5.74 -3.87 -20.21
CA TRP A 474 -4.49 -4.58 -20.06
C TRP A 474 -4.00 -5.15 -21.41
N PRO A 475 -2.93 -4.61 -22.01
CA PRO A 475 -2.69 -4.78 -23.44
C PRO A 475 -2.26 -6.20 -23.84
N ASN A 476 -1.78 -7.01 -22.89
CA ASN A 476 -1.23 -8.35 -23.16
C ASN A 476 -2.09 -9.50 -22.61
N LEU A 477 -3.08 -9.20 -21.75
CA LEU A 477 -3.85 -10.22 -21.05
C LEU A 477 -5.21 -10.47 -21.72
N LEU A 478 -5.75 -9.46 -22.40
CA LEU A 478 -7.11 -9.47 -22.92
C LEU A 478 -7.13 -9.65 -24.43
N THR A 479 -7.98 -10.56 -24.90
CA THR A 479 -8.38 -10.64 -26.32
C THR A 479 -9.14 -9.38 -26.76
N ALA A 480 -9.24 -9.12 -28.06
CA ALA A 480 -9.99 -7.96 -28.57
C ALA A 480 -11.45 -7.91 -28.07
N LEU A 481 -12.13 -9.06 -28.00
CA LEU A 481 -13.49 -9.16 -27.45
C LEU A 481 -13.53 -8.80 -25.96
N GLN A 482 -12.56 -9.28 -25.18
CA GLN A 482 -12.46 -8.96 -23.76
C GLN A 482 -12.12 -7.48 -23.54
N GLN A 483 -11.27 -6.88 -24.37
CA GLN A 483 -10.99 -5.45 -24.31
C GLN A 483 -12.25 -4.62 -24.57
N GLN A 484 -13.03 -4.98 -25.58
CA GLN A 484 -14.32 -4.32 -25.86
C GLN A 484 -15.29 -4.46 -24.69
N GLN A 485 -15.42 -5.67 -24.13
CA GLN A 485 -16.23 -5.91 -22.93
C GLN A 485 -15.77 -4.99 -21.78
N TRP A 486 -14.47 -4.96 -21.50
CA TRP A 486 -13.90 -4.11 -20.46
C TRP A 486 -14.21 -2.63 -20.70
N HIS A 487 -14.03 -2.12 -21.93
CA HIS A 487 -14.34 -0.72 -22.24
C HIS A 487 -15.79 -0.36 -21.94
N THR A 488 -16.76 -1.19 -22.36
CA THR A 488 -18.18 -0.97 -22.06
C THR A 488 -18.47 -0.98 -20.55
N GLU A 489 -17.83 -1.90 -19.81
CA GLU A 489 -17.95 -1.97 -18.36
C GLU A 489 -17.38 -0.72 -17.68
N GLN A 490 -16.19 -0.28 -18.08
CA GLN A 490 -15.54 0.91 -17.52
C GLN A 490 -16.31 2.19 -17.82
N GLU A 491 -16.79 2.37 -19.05
CA GLU A 491 -17.62 3.53 -19.40
C GLU A 491 -18.88 3.60 -18.53
N THR A 492 -19.45 2.46 -18.17
CA THR A 492 -20.61 2.40 -17.29
C THR A 492 -20.23 2.75 -15.85
N LEU A 493 -19.13 2.20 -15.33
CA LEU A 493 -18.67 2.45 -13.97
C LEU A 493 -18.24 3.91 -13.76
N GLN A 494 -17.55 4.51 -14.73
CA GLN A 494 -17.09 5.91 -14.69
C GLN A 494 -18.23 6.93 -14.78
N LYS A 495 -19.42 6.53 -15.27
CA LYS A 495 -20.62 7.39 -15.29
C LYS A 495 -21.35 7.41 -13.95
N LEU A 496 -21.02 6.52 -13.02
CA LEU A 496 -21.68 6.48 -11.72
C LEU A 496 -21.20 7.64 -10.85
N PRO A 497 -22.07 8.39 -10.16
CA PRO A 497 -21.60 9.33 -9.16
C PRO A 497 -20.91 8.61 -7.99
N ASN A 498 -20.32 9.37 -7.07
CA ASN A 498 -19.77 8.82 -5.82
C ASN A 498 -20.83 7.97 -5.12
N ALA A 499 -20.41 6.90 -4.45
CA ALA A 499 -21.34 5.91 -3.89
C ALA A 499 -22.39 6.52 -2.97
N ALA A 500 -22.00 7.49 -2.14
CA ALA A 500 -22.89 8.21 -1.25
C ALA A 500 -24.07 8.87 -2.01
N VAL A 501 -23.77 9.57 -3.11
CA VAL A 501 -24.76 10.22 -3.97
C VAL A 501 -25.63 9.16 -4.64
N TRP A 502 -25.00 8.14 -5.23
CA TRP A 502 -25.72 7.06 -5.92
C TRP A 502 -26.71 6.33 -4.98
N LEU A 503 -26.25 5.96 -3.77
CA LEU A 503 -27.06 5.25 -2.78
C LEU A 503 -28.21 6.12 -2.25
N ALA A 504 -27.96 7.40 -1.96
CA ALA A 504 -29.00 8.33 -1.52
C ALA A 504 -30.07 8.56 -2.59
N ASP A 505 -29.66 8.73 -3.85
CA ASP A 505 -30.60 8.90 -4.97
C ASP A 505 -31.39 7.62 -5.24
N LYS A 506 -30.75 6.44 -5.22
CA LYS A 506 -31.46 5.17 -5.43
C LYS A 506 -32.37 4.78 -4.27
N ALA A 507 -31.99 5.04 -3.03
CA ALA A 507 -32.89 4.87 -1.89
C ALA A 507 -34.11 5.81 -1.99
N THR A 508 -33.89 7.06 -2.43
CA THR A 508 -34.97 8.04 -2.67
C THR A 508 -35.92 7.60 -3.78
N GLU A 509 -35.38 7.10 -4.90
CA GLU A 509 -36.16 6.58 -6.02
C GLU A 509 -37.04 5.39 -5.58
N LEU A 510 -36.45 4.42 -4.87
CA LEU A 510 -37.15 3.25 -4.34
C LEU A 510 -38.27 3.64 -3.37
N ALA A 511 -38.00 4.56 -2.44
CA ALA A 511 -38.98 5.06 -1.49
C ALA A 511 -40.16 5.77 -2.16
N LYS A 512 -39.90 6.60 -3.18
CA LYS A 512 -40.97 7.28 -3.94
C LYS A 512 -41.81 6.30 -4.75
N LYS A 513 -41.18 5.27 -5.31
CA LYS A 513 -41.87 4.23 -6.10
C LYS A 513 -42.69 3.27 -5.22
N TYR A 514 -42.21 2.98 -4.01
CA TYR A 514 -42.84 2.05 -3.07
C TYR A 514 -43.03 2.71 -1.68
N PRO A 515 -43.92 3.71 -1.56
CA PRO A 515 -44.05 4.52 -0.34
C PRO A 515 -44.57 3.75 0.87
N HIS A 516 -45.24 2.61 0.68
CA HIS A 516 -45.77 1.78 1.77
C HIS A 516 -44.77 0.74 2.30
N ASP A 517 -43.65 0.57 1.61
CA ASP A 517 -42.61 -0.38 2.02
C ASP A 517 -41.75 0.25 3.12
N GLN A 518 -41.94 -0.23 4.35
CA GLN A 518 -41.27 0.31 5.53
C GLN A 518 -39.76 0.06 5.54
N GLU A 519 -39.25 -0.91 4.75
CA GLU A 519 -37.80 -1.14 4.66
C GLU A 519 -37.09 0.07 4.02
N ASN A 520 -37.77 0.80 3.14
CA ASN A 520 -37.20 1.99 2.50
C ASN A 520 -36.87 3.10 3.50
N ALA A 521 -37.55 3.15 4.65
CA ALA A 521 -37.22 4.09 5.72
C ALA A 521 -35.81 3.85 6.29
N GLU A 522 -35.45 2.58 6.49
CA GLU A 522 -34.11 2.21 6.96
C GLU A 522 -33.05 2.46 5.88
N LEU A 523 -33.36 2.13 4.62
CA LEU A 523 -32.43 2.38 3.50
C LEU A 523 -32.11 3.87 3.35
N LEU A 524 -33.12 4.74 3.45
CA LEU A 524 -32.92 6.19 3.44
C LEU A 524 -32.06 6.66 4.63
N ALA A 525 -32.34 6.17 5.83
CA ALA A 525 -31.56 6.53 7.02
C ALA A 525 -30.09 6.10 6.91
N LEU A 526 -29.83 4.88 6.41
CA LEU A 526 -28.48 4.39 6.15
C LEU A 526 -27.78 5.21 5.06
N ALA A 527 -28.47 5.53 3.96
CA ALA A 527 -27.89 6.32 2.87
C ALA A 527 -27.47 7.73 3.33
N ILE A 528 -28.29 8.39 4.15
CA ILE A 528 -27.93 9.68 4.80
C ILE A 528 -26.71 9.51 5.71
N ASN A 529 -26.57 8.37 6.39
CA ASN A 529 -25.37 8.13 7.19
C ASN A 529 -24.12 7.93 6.32
N VAL A 530 -24.24 7.28 5.15
CA VAL A 530 -23.13 7.10 4.20
C VAL A 530 -22.59 8.46 3.72
N THR A 531 -23.46 9.44 3.45
CA THR A 531 -23.00 10.77 3.00
C THR A 531 -22.16 11.50 4.04
N ARG A 532 -22.32 11.19 5.34
CA ARG A 532 -21.57 11.82 6.43
C ARG A 532 -20.17 11.25 6.65
N VAL A 533 -19.90 10.07 6.12
CA VAL A 533 -18.67 9.31 6.42
C VAL A 533 -17.78 9.06 5.22
N LEU A 534 -18.30 9.28 4.02
CA LEU A 534 -17.56 9.04 2.81
C LEU A 534 -16.68 10.26 2.53
N ALA A 535 -15.37 10.09 2.55
CA ALA A 535 -14.40 11.17 2.41
C ALA A 535 -14.51 11.97 1.10
N CYS A 536 -15.08 11.36 0.05
CA CYS A 536 -15.32 12.00 -1.24
C CYS A 536 -16.76 12.52 -1.42
N TYR A 537 -17.57 12.58 -0.36
CA TYR A 537 -18.86 13.27 -0.42
C TYR A 537 -18.64 14.78 -0.25
N GLU A 538 -19.13 15.57 -1.19
CA GLU A 538 -19.09 17.02 -1.07
C GLU A 538 -20.20 17.50 -0.13
N PRO A 539 -19.90 18.30 0.91
CA PRO A 539 -20.91 18.78 1.86
C PRO A 539 -22.10 19.52 1.21
N ASN A 540 -21.89 20.10 0.03
CA ASN A 540 -22.91 20.86 -0.70
C ASN A 540 -23.74 20.00 -1.67
N ASP A 541 -23.47 18.69 -1.79
CA ASP A 541 -24.27 17.83 -2.67
C ASP A 541 -25.70 17.66 -2.09
N PRO A 542 -26.75 17.93 -2.88
CA PRO A 542 -28.13 17.87 -2.42
C PRO A 542 -28.69 16.44 -2.19
N ALA A 543 -27.94 15.37 -2.49
CA ALA A 543 -28.42 13.99 -2.39
C ALA A 543 -28.85 13.62 -0.96
N SER A 544 -28.04 13.96 0.06
CA SER A 544 -28.42 13.72 1.47
C SER A 544 -29.69 14.47 1.85
N GLN A 545 -29.81 15.74 1.44
CA GLN A 545 -31.00 16.56 1.71
C GLN A 545 -32.26 15.97 1.06
N ARG A 546 -32.16 15.48 -0.19
CA ARG A 546 -33.27 14.80 -0.89
C ARG A 546 -33.70 13.52 -0.17
N ALA A 547 -32.74 12.70 0.26
CA ALA A 547 -33.01 11.48 1.00
C ALA A 547 -33.66 11.78 2.36
N TYR A 548 -33.14 12.77 3.09
CA TYR A 548 -33.69 13.22 4.38
C TYR A 548 -35.12 13.75 4.25
N ALA A 549 -35.37 14.65 3.29
CA ALA A 549 -36.70 15.17 3.04
C ALA A 549 -37.69 14.05 2.67
N THR A 550 -37.25 13.07 1.88
CA THR A 550 -38.07 11.91 1.51
C THR A 550 -38.37 11.03 2.73
N LEU A 551 -37.37 10.76 3.57
CA LEU A 551 -37.51 10.00 4.82
C LEU A 551 -38.54 10.64 5.76
N LYS A 552 -38.39 11.94 6.03
CA LYS A 552 -39.29 12.67 6.93
C LYS A 552 -40.70 12.80 6.39
N ARG A 553 -40.86 12.94 5.07
CA ARG A 553 -42.17 13.10 4.43
C ARG A 553 -42.94 11.78 4.31
N LEU A 554 -42.27 10.70 3.92
CA LEU A 554 -42.94 9.42 3.65
C LEU A 554 -42.99 8.50 4.86
N TYR A 555 -42.03 8.61 5.79
CA TYR A 555 -41.90 7.69 6.93
C TYR A 555 -41.65 8.43 8.26
N PRO A 556 -42.44 9.46 8.62
CA PRO A 556 -42.18 10.31 9.79
C PRO A 556 -42.06 9.53 11.11
N GLU A 557 -42.86 8.47 11.27
CA GLU A 557 -42.93 7.66 12.49
C GLU A 557 -41.93 6.50 12.54
N SER A 558 -41.14 6.30 11.49
CA SER A 558 -40.16 5.21 11.42
C SER A 558 -38.99 5.44 12.37
N GLU A 559 -38.39 4.35 12.87
CA GLU A 559 -37.15 4.43 13.67
C GLU A 559 -35.99 5.06 12.90
N GLY A 560 -35.93 4.85 11.57
CA GLY A 560 -34.98 5.53 10.69
C GLY A 560 -35.15 7.05 10.72
N ALA A 561 -36.39 7.54 10.59
CA ALA A 561 -36.69 8.96 10.70
C ALA A 561 -36.39 9.53 12.09
N LYS A 562 -36.75 8.84 13.17
CA LYS A 562 -36.48 9.33 14.54
C LYS A 562 -34.98 9.46 14.83
N ARG A 563 -34.17 8.48 14.40
CA ARG A 563 -32.70 8.48 14.61
C ARG A 563 -31.96 9.46 13.69
N THR A 564 -32.55 9.80 12.55
CA THR A 564 -31.94 10.73 11.58
C THR A 564 -32.46 12.14 11.82
N THR A 565 -31.75 12.92 12.64
CA THR A 565 -32.18 14.25 13.11
C THR A 565 -31.80 15.41 12.18
N TYR A 566 -30.75 15.24 11.36
CA TYR A 566 -30.28 16.22 10.38
C TYR A 566 -29.79 15.50 9.10
N TYR A 567 -29.41 16.23 8.05
CA TYR A 567 -28.91 15.65 6.80
C TYR A 567 -27.40 15.87 6.57
N TYR A 568 -26.79 16.83 7.27
CA TYR A 568 -25.37 17.17 7.17
C TYR A 568 -24.45 16.37 8.11
#